data_AF-A0A8V5GMJ8-F1
#
_entry.id   AF-A0A8V5GMJ8-F1
#
_cell.length_a   1.000
_cell.length_b   1.000
_cell.length_c   1.000
_cell.angle_alpha   90.00
_cell.angle_beta   90.00
_cell.angle_gamma   90.00
#
_symmetry.space_group_name_H-M   'P 1'
#
loop_
_entity.id
_entity.type
_entity.pdbx_description
1 polymer ?
#
loop_
_entity_poly.entity_id
_entity_poly.type
_entity_poly.pdbx_seq_one_letter_code
_entity_poly.pdbx_strand_id
1 'polypeptide(L)'
;MALRLLLLLLTATILISQAQGIGNLGMDCCLKYSEKLISVNRLTSYTLQEPESGCLLRAVVFTTKKNKKICASPTDADVQKMMQNLDKRVRKDKKRQPPRYRGRPKRQKQQKV
;
A
#
# COMPACT_ATOMS: atom_id res chain seq x y z
N MET A 1 -17.50 -50.28 0.29
CA MET A 1 -17.50 -49.21 -0.73
C MET A 1 -17.80 -47.83 -0.14
N ALA A 2 -18.85 -47.69 0.68
CA ALA A 2 -19.22 -46.41 1.31
C ALA A 2 -18.12 -45.77 2.19
N LEU A 3 -17.37 -46.57 2.96
CA LEU A 3 -16.31 -46.04 3.84
C LEU A 3 -15.14 -45.43 3.07
N ARG A 4 -14.77 -46.01 1.92
CA ARG A 4 -13.70 -45.47 1.06
C ARG A 4 -14.12 -44.18 0.36
N LEU A 5 -15.40 -44.08 -0.02
CA LEU A 5 -15.96 -42.84 -0.58
C LEU A 5 -15.97 -41.71 0.46
N LEU A 6 -16.34 -42.01 1.71
CA LEU A 6 -16.34 -41.04 2.81
C LEU A 6 -14.93 -40.49 3.09
N LEU A 7 -13.92 -41.37 3.13
CA LEU A 7 -12.52 -40.99 3.32
C LEU A 7 -12.01 -40.10 2.18
N LEU A 8 -12.35 -40.41 0.92
CA LEU A 8 -11.95 -39.60 -0.23
C LEU A 8 -12.57 -38.20 -0.20
N LEU A 9 -13.86 -38.09 0.15
CA LEU A 9 -14.52 -36.79 0.32
C LEU A 9 -13.87 -35.92 1.42
N LEU A 10 -13.51 -36.52 2.56
CA LEU A 10 -12.82 -35.83 3.65
C LEU A 10 -11.42 -35.33 3.25
N THR A 11 -10.68 -36.11 2.46
CA THR A 11 -9.36 -35.66 1.98
C THR A 11 -9.46 -34.52 0.96
N ALA A 12 -10.49 -34.55 0.11
CA ALA A 12 -10.71 -33.52 -0.90
C ALA A 12 -11.08 -32.16 -0.28
N THR A 13 -11.87 -32.14 0.79
CA THR A 13 -12.23 -30.87 1.46
C THR A 13 -11.04 -30.23 2.17
N ILE A 14 -10.15 -31.01 2.79
CA ILE A 14 -8.94 -30.52 3.47
C ILE A 14 -7.96 -29.87 2.49
N LEU A 15 -7.86 -30.39 1.25
CA LEU A 15 -7.00 -29.81 0.21
C LEU A 15 -7.51 -28.47 -0.33
N ILE A 16 -8.82 -28.22 -0.26
CA ILE A 16 -9.44 -26.98 -0.77
C ILE A 16 -9.33 -25.82 0.24
N SER A 17 -9.18 -26.11 1.53
CA SER A 17 -9.12 -25.09 2.59
C SER A 17 -7.80 -24.29 2.65
N GLN A 18 -6.76 -24.71 1.91
CA GLN A 18 -5.42 -24.15 2.02
C GLN A 18 -5.17 -23.01 1.00
N ALA A 19 -6.02 -21.98 0.97
CA ALA A 19 -5.73 -20.76 0.20
C ALA A 19 -6.49 -19.52 0.68
N GLN A 20 -6.74 -19.38 1.97
CA GLN A 20 -7.12 -18.08 2.54
C GLN A 20 -5.90 -17.48 3.20
N GLY A 21 -5.14 -16.70 2.42
CA GLY A 21 -4.15 -15.79 2.98
C GLY A 21 -4.86 -14.75 3.82
N ILE A 22 -5.01 -15.04 5.12
CA ILE A 22 -5.46 -14.08 6.13
C ILE A 22 -4.44 -12.93 6.06
N GLY A 23 -4.89 -11.78 5.56
CA GLY A 23 -4.09 -10.56 5.57
C GLY A 23 -3.63 -10.31 6.99
N ASN A 24 -2.33 -10.47 7.20
CA ASN A 24 -1.69 -10.42 8.50
C ASN A 24 -2.09 -9.10 9.18
N LEU A 25 -2.64 -9.15 10.39
CA LEU A 25 -2.87 -7.96 11.24
C LEU A 25 -1.55 -7.33 11.75
N GLY A 26 -0.40 -7.78 11.23
CA GLY A 26 0.90 -7.15 11.45
C GLY A 26 1.11 -6.01 10.45
N MET A 27 2.01 -5.09 10.76
CA MET A 27 2.44 -4.09 9.79
C MET A 27 2.98 -4.80 8.54
N ASP A 28 2.37 -4.55 7.38
CA ASP A 28 2.80 -5.08 6.08
C ASP A 28 4.19 -4.52 5.69
N CYS A 29 5.26 -5.08 6.24
CA CYS A 29 6.62 -4.70 5.89
C CYS A 29 7.04 -5.35 4.56
N CYS A 30 7.78 -4.60 3.74
CA CYS A 30 8.51 -5.16 2.62
C CYS A 30 9.58 -6.15 3.11
N LEU A 31 9.55 -7.37 2.56
CA LEU A 31 10.57 -8.40 2.83
C LEU A 31 11.57 -8.54 1.67
N LYS A 32 11.17 -8.18 0.45
CA LYS A 32 12.01 -8.23 -0.76
C LYS A 32 11.59 -7.12 -1.73
N TYR A 33 12.53 -6.64 -2.53
CA TYR A 33 12.24 -5.77 -3.66
C TYR A 33 11.63 -6.54 -4.83
N SER A 34 10.75 -5.90 -5.58
CA SER A 34 10.18 -6.45 -6.80
C SER A 34 11.16 -6.28 -7.96
N GLU A 35 11.41 -7.37 -8.67
CA GLU A 35 12.23 -7.40 -9.90
C GLU A 35 11.41 -6.99 -11.14
N LYS A 36 10.10 -6.73 -10.98
CA LYS A 36 9.22 -6.41 -12.12
C LYS A 36 9.43 -4.96 -12.55
N LEU A 37 9.58 -4.76 -13.86
CA LEU A 37 9.56 -3.43 -14.45
C LEU A 37 8.19 -2.76 -14.22
N ILE A 38 8.20 -1.60 -13.55
CA ILE A 38 6.99 -0.86 -13.20
C ILE A 38 6.88 0.38 -14.08
N SER A 39 5.78 0.48 -14.82
CA SER A 39 5.46 1.72 -15.55
C SER A 39 4.90 2.79 -14.61
N VAL A 40 5.49 3.97 -14.61
CA VAL A 40 5.09 5.15 -13.80
C VAL A 40 3.63 5.55 -14.02
N ASN A 41 3.05 5.23 -15.19
CA ASN A 41 1.66 5.56 -15.51
C ASN A 41 0.65 4.70 -14.74
N ARG A 42 1.10 3.59 -14.15
CA ARG A 42 0.30 2.69 -13.32
C ARG A 42 0.39 3.01 -11.83
N LEU A 43 1.31 3.88 -11.44
CA LEU A 43 1.54 4.31 -10.07
C LEU A 43 0.66 5.50 -9.69
N THR A 44 0.16 5.50 -8.47
CA THR A 44 -0.67 6.57 -7.88
C THR A 44 0.09 7.32 -6.80
N SER A 45 0.78 6.61 -5.93
CA SER A 45 1.55 7.19 -4.82
C SER A 45 2.70 6.27 -4.44
N TYR A 46 3.57 6.78 -3.56
CA TYR A 46 4.61 5.99 -2.92
C TYR A 46 4.69 6.35 -1.43
N THR A 47 5.20 5.42 -0.63
CA THR A 47 5.50 5.61 0.79
C THR A 47 6.92 5.13 1.04
N LEU A 48 7.65 5.82 1.91
CA LEU A 48 8.96 5.36 2.38
C LEU A 48 8.77 4.44 3.58
N GLN A 49 9.36 3.26 3.50
CA GLN A 49 9.50 2.34 4.62
C GLN A 49 10.92 2.47 5.15
N GLU A 50 11.05 2.87 6.42
CA GLU A 50 12.33 3.05 7.08
C GLU A 50 12.51 2.01 8.19
N PRO A 51 13.76 1.62 8.53
CA PRO A 51 14.04 0.71 9.64
C PRO A 51 13.42 1.13 10.97
N GLU A 52 13.34 2.45 11.19
CA GLU A 52 12.77 3.07 12.39
C GLU A 52 11.28 2.80 12.55
N SER A 53 10.56 2.48 11.46
CA SER A 53 9.13 2.14 11.52
C SER A 53 8.87 0.68 11.92
N GLY A 54 9.88 -0.02 12.47
CA GLY A 54 9.79 -1.42 12.88
C GLY A 54 9.96 -2.43 11.73
N CYS A 55 10.32 -1.98 10.53
CA CYS A 55 10.56 -2.84 9.37
C CYS A 55 12.04 -2.90 9.03
N LEU A 56 12.69 -4.06 9.15
CA LEU A 56 14.15 -4.19 8.94
C LEU A 56 14.66 -3.76 7.55
N LEU A 57 13.85 -3.90 6.51
CA LEU A 57 14.21 -3.54 5.14
C LEU A 57 13.80 -2.10 4.82
N ARG A 58 14.76 -1.26 4.44
CA ARG A 58 14.48 0.07 3.90
C ARG A 58 13.92 -0.06 2.48
N ALA A 59 12.71 0.41 2.22
CA ALA A 59 12.07 0.22 0.91
C ALA A 59 11.21 1.40 0.49
N VAL A 60 11.01 1.55 -0.82
CA VAL A 60 9.97 2.41 -1.38
C VAL A 60 8.77 1.52 -1.70
N VAL A 61 7.62 1.83 -1.09
CA VAL A 61 6.37 1.12 -1.31
C VAL A 61 5.52 1.90 -2.31
N PHE A 62 5.50 1.45 -3.56
CA PHE A 62 4.66 2.01 -4.59
C PHE A 62 3.23 1.47 -4.49
N THR A 63 2.25 2.37 -4.58
CA THR A 63 0.85 2.00 -4.73
C THR A 63 0.44 2.17 -6.18
N THR A 64 -0.17 1.13 -6.75
CA THR A 64 -0.69 1.14 -8.11
C THR A 64 -2.15 1.59 -8.15
N LYS A 65 -2.65 1.97 -9.33
CA LYS A 65 -4.08 2.25 -9.58
C LYS A 65 -5.04 1.11 -9.19
N LYS A 66 -4.55 -0.13 -9.14
CA LYS A 66 -5.30 -1.30 -8.69
C LYS A 66 -5.13 -1.58 -7.19
N ASN A 67 -4.67 -0.59 -6.41
CA ASN A 67 -4.34 -0.67 -4.98
C ASN A 67 -3.36 -1.80 -4.60
N LYS A 68 -2.56 -2.27 -5.55
CA LYS A 68 -1.45 -3.19 -5.24
C LYS A 68 -0.25 -2.42 -4.75
N LYS A 69 0.34 -2.87 -3.65
CA LYS A 69 1.62 -2.41 -3.10
C LYS A 69 2.78 -3.13 -3.79
N ILE A 70 3.82 -2.41 -4.18
CA ILE A 70 5.03 -2.97 -4.79
C ILE A 70 6.24 -2.38 -4.07
N CYS A 71 7.07 -3.25 -3.50
CA CYS A 71 8.31 -2.87 -2.83
C CYS A 71 9.44 -2.65 -3.86
N ALA A 72 10.18 -1.57 -3.74
CA ALA A 72 11.30 -1.24 -4.62
C ALA A 72 12.50 -0.71 -3.82
N SER A 73 13.70 -0.83 -4.38
CA SER A 73 14.92 -0.36 -3.73
C SER A 73 15.01 1.17 -3.76
N PRO A 74 15.29 1.85 -2.63
CA PRO A 74 15.48 3.31 -2.61
C PRO A 74 16.77 3.76 -3.33
N THR A 75 17.72 2.84 -3.56
CA THR A 75 19.00 3.13 -4.22
C THR A 75 18.94 3.03 -5.75
N ASP A 76 17.84 2.52 -6.29
CA ASP A 76 17.67 2.36 -7.74
C ASP A 76 17.33 3.72 -8.38
N ALA A 77 18.10 4.10 -9.40
CA ALA A 77 17.95 5.37 -10.11
C ALA A 77 16.59 5.50 -10.81
N ASP A 78 16.06 4.39 -11.35
CA ASP A 78 14.74 4.39 -11.98
C ASP A 78 13.66 4.61 -10.93
N VAL A 79 13.76 3.95 -9.78
CA VAL A 79 12.84 4.14 -8.64
C VAL A 79 12.81 5.61 -8.19
N GLN A 80 13.96 6.25 -8.05
CA GLN A 80 14.06 7.66 -7.70
C GLN A 80 13.40 8.55 -8.76
N LYS A 81 13.59 8.26 -10.05
CA LYS A 81 12.93 8.96 -11.15
C LYS A 81 11.41 8.79 -11.12
N MET A 82 10.90 7.61 -10.73
CA MET A 82 9.47 7.38 -10.54
C MET A 82 8.91 8.23 -9.40
N MET A 83 9.61 8.30 -8.25
CA MET A 83 9.22 9.14 -7.11
C MET A 83 9.11 10.61 -7.52
N GLN A 84 10.12 11.15 -8.19
CA GLN A 84 10.12 12.54 -8.68
C GLN A 84 8.95 12.82 -9.64
N ASN A 85 8.61 11.87 -10.50
CA ASN A 85 7.48 12.00 -11.41
C ASN A 85 6.14 12.05 -10.65
N LEU A 86 6.00 11.24 -9.60
CA LEU A 86 4.82 11.26 -8.73
C LEU A 86 4.73 12.59 -7.95
N ASP A 87 5.83 13.11 -7.42
CA ASP A 87 5.86 14.40 -6.73
C ASP A 87 5.43 15.56 -7.63
N LYS A 88 5.89 15.56 -8.90
CA LYS A 88 5.49 16.55 -9.90
C LYS A 88 3.99 16.51 -10.17
N ARG A 89 3.38 15.31 -10.20
CA ARG A 89 1.92 15.15 -10.38
C ARG A 89 1.17 15.76 -9.19
N VAL A 90 1.57 15.44 -7.96
CA VAL A 90 0.95 16.00 -6.74
C VAL A 90 1.04 17.53 -6.71
N ARG A 91 2.19 18.11 -7.08
CA ARG A 91 2.35 19.57 -7.16
C ARG A 91 1.45 20.20 -8.22
N LYS A 92 1.31 19.56 -9.38
CA LYS A 92 0.42 20.02 -10.46
C LYS A 92 -1.04 19.99 -10.03
N ASP A 93 -1.44 18.96 -9.30
CA ASP A 93 -2.81 18.83 -8.78
C ASP A 93 -3.10 19.90 -7.71
N LYS A 94 -2.14 20.20 -6.83
CA LYS A 94 -2.27 21.33 -5.88
C LYS A 94 -2.43 22.68 -6.59
N LYS A 95 -1.70 22.93 -7.68
CA LYS A 95 -1.85 24.17 -8.47
C LYS A 95 -3.18 24.27 -9.20
N ARG A 96 -3.77 23.13 -9.58
CA ARG A 96 -5.07 23.06 -10.26
C ARG A 96 -6.25 23.17 -9.30
N GLN A 97 -6.05 22.94 -8.01
CA GLN A 97 -7.09 23.16 -7.01
C GLN A 97 -7.29 24.68 -6.80
N PRO A 98 -8.50 25.23 -7.01
CA PRO A 98 -8.81 26.57 -6.54
C PRO A 98 -8.59 26.62 -5.02
N PRO A 99 -8.21 27.79 -4.45
CA PRO A 99 -7.99 27.89 -3.01
C PRO A 99 -9.25 27.42 -2.28
N ARG A 100 -9.15 26.28 -1.57
CA ARG A 100 -10.22 25.81 -0.69
C ARG A 100 -10.46 26.92 0.33
N TYR A 101 -11.67 27.49 0.33
CA TYR A 101 -12.13 28.44 1.33
C TYR A 101 -11.86 27.85 2.72
N ARG A 102 -10.81 28.33 3.37
CA ARG A 102 -10.40 27.91 4.70
C ARG A 102 -11.45 28.48 5.65
N GLY A 103 -12.38 27.65 6.09
CA GLY A 103 -13.42 28.04 7.04
C GLY A 103 -12.81 28.81 8.21
N ARG A 104 -13.27 30.04 8.39
CA ARG A 104 -12.90 30.96 9.46
C ARG A 104 -13.01 30.25 10.82
N PRO A 105 -12.00 30.30 11.71
CA PRO A 105 -12.15 29.71 13.04
C PRO A 105 -13.32 30.38 13.78
N LYS A 106 -14.30 29.58 14.21
CA LYS A 106 -15.40 30.04 15.06
C LYS A 106 -14.80 30.43 16.42
N ARG A 107 -14.76 31.73 16.69
CA ARG A 107 -14.42 32.31 18.00
C ARG A 107 -15.46 31.80 19.00
N GLN A 108 -15.09 30.83 19.84
CA GLN A 108 -15.94 30.39 20.96
C GLN A 108 -16.13 31.56 21.92
N LYS A 109 -17.39 31.99 22.06
CA LYS A 109 -17.81 32.99 23.04
C LYS A 109 -17.75 32.30 24.40
N GLN A 110 -16.74 32.62 25.23
CA GLN A 110 -16.71 32.19 26.63
C GLN A 110 -17.96 32.76 27.32
N GLN A 111 -18.84 31.86 27.77
CA GLN A 111 -19.87 32.19 28.76
C GLN A 111 -19.17 32.39 30.10
N LYS A 112 -19.21 33.62 30.60
CA LYS A 112 -18.85 33.96 31.97
C LYS A 112 -20.11 33.75 32.82
N VAL A 113 -19.99 32.85 33.79
CA VAL A 113 -20.95 32.66 34.89
C VAL A 113 -20.78 33.80 35.89
#